data_AF-A0A3N1IPD8-F1
#
_entry.id   AF-A0A3N1IPD8-F1
#
_cell.length_a   1.000
_cell.length_b   1.000
_cell.length_c   1.000
_cell.angle_alpha   90.00
_cell.angle_beta   90.00
_cell.angle_gamma   90.00
#
_symmetry.space_group_name_H-M   'P 1'
#
loop_
_entity.id
_entity.type
_entity.pdbx_description
1 polymer ?
#
loop_
_entity_poly.entity_id
_entity_poly.type
_entity_poly.pdbx_seq_one_letter_code
_entity_poly.pdbx_strand_id
1 'polypeptide(L)'
;MINLRKKNQNGVYLCCSLLLGFIFTSELRAEPMNDIRYLASFKTTRAACMVRVNDFPMIDNFSYSSGTISTGFNITAFAENGKNKIEVLMGALDPEDKSTLYPDAKCELVITADTENNSQQITRITLSVDKQGEIISSDSSNYNNTQKEPRIDETQLAEDQPLRLHRVGRDVNLTNIPTWSWVNATPVSEKAIPKIQEVYRVIWNTMKARNIDLMKEMATISSAEMAITEGMTPDDIFKSYGLPENVMNSELSPINFNLSDYKLMTYCNGRVFRLAQGIDQNSPLRLQDKDGEIVFAYNPYFSIIKGKIFIIR
;
A
#
# COMPACT_ATOMS: atom_id res chain seq x y z
N MET A 1 68.02 12.69 36.39
CA MET A 1 68.70 13.79 37.13
C MET A 1 68.12 15.12 36.69
N ILE A 2 67.59 15.89 37.65
CA ILE A 2 67.60 17.37 37.73
C ILE A 2 67.07 18.11 36.48
N ASN A 3 65.77 18.45 36.36
CA ASN A 3 65.00 19.51 37.06
C ASN A 3 65.55 20.93 36.85
N LEU A 4 64.74 21.86 36.31
CA LEU A 4 64.78 23.33 36.43
C LEU A 4 63.81 23.89 35.35
N ARG A 5 62.90 24.86 35.57
CA ARG A 5 62.57 25.73 36.71
C ARG A 5 61.26 26.44 36.36
N LYS A 6 60.35 26.59 37.33
CA LYS A 6 59.19 27.51 37.27
C LYS A 6 59.64 28.98 37.25
N LYS A 7 58.84 29.86 36.64
CA LYS A 7 58.57 31.19 37.21
C LYS A 7 57.22 31.75 36.74
N ASN A 8 56.35 32.01 37.72
CA ASN A 8 55.16 32.84 37.65
C ASN A 8 55.55 34.33 37.51
N GLN A 9 54.66 35.17 36.96
CA GLN A 9 54.03 36.30 37.68
C GLN A 9 53.06 37.11 36.82
N ASN A 10 51.88 37.38 37.41
CA ASN A 10 51.01 38.58 37.34
C ASN A 10 50.47 39.01 35.95
N GLY A 11 49.18 39.20 35.67
CA GLY A 11 47.97 39.36 36.50
C GLY A 11 47.28 40.68 36.12
N VAL A 12 46.13 40.66 35.44
CA VAL A 12 45.05 41.67 35.47
C VAL A 12 43.73 41.01 35.06
N TYR A 13 42.68 41.28 35.85
CA TYR A 13 41.31 40.80 35.72
C TYR A 13 40.56 41.39 34.52
N LEU A 14 39.70 40.59 33.87
CA LEU A 14 38.43 41.09 33.33
C LEU A 14 37.36 39.99 33.36
N CYS A 15 36.28 40.28 34.09
CA CYS A 15 35.03 39.51 34.14
C CYS A 15 34.47 39.23 32.75
N CYS A 16 34.15 37.98 32.46
CA CYS A 16 32.99 37.62 31.64
C CYS A 16 32.57 36.17 31.91
N SER A 17 31.46 36.05 32.63
CA SER A 17 30.38 35.10 32.40
C SER A 17 30.73 33.61 32.27
N LEU A 18 30.59 32.90 33.38
CA LEU A 18 30.30 31.46 33.43
C LEU A 18 28.95 31.19 32.74
N LEU A 19 28.97 30.89 31.44
CA LEU A 19 27.90 30.15 30.77
C LEU A 19 28.32 28.68 30.75
N LEU A 20 27.99 27.96 31.83
CA LEU A 20 27.86 26.51 31.76
C LEU A 20 26.70 26.20 30.81
N GLY A 21 27.01 26.03 29.54
CA GLY A 21 26.11 25.41 28.58
C GLY A 21 25.89 23.97 29.00
N PHE A 22 24.80 23.72 29.73
CA PHE A 22 24.18 22.40 29.76
C PHE A 22 23.79 22.07 28.32
N ILE A 23 24.62 21.30 27.63
CA ILE A 23 24.19 20.58 26.44
C ILE A 23 23.22 19.52 26.97
N PHE A 24 21.94 19.87 27.03
CA PHE A 24 20.89 18.88 27.03
C PHE A 24 21.00 18.18 25.69
N THR A 25 21.73 17.06 25.65
CA THR A 25 21.46 16.04 24.65
C THR A 25 20.07 15.53 24.98
N SER A 26 19.05 16.15 24.37
CA SER A 26 17.79 15.46 24.20
C SER A 26 18.14 14.24 23.38
N GLU A 27 18.28 13.08 24.04
CA GLU A 27 17.99 11.82 23.40
C GLU A 27 16.62 12.04 22.76
N LEU A 28 16.60 12.20 21.45
CA LEU A 28 15.42 11.91 20.65
C LEU A 28 15.20 10.42 20.85
N ARG A 29 14.61 10.08 21.99
CA ARG A 29 14.01 8.80 22.25
C ARG A 29 12.89 8.75 21.23
N ALA A 30 13.14 8.07 20.11
CA ALA A 30 12.08 7.66 19.23
C ALA A 30 11.04 7.00 20.15
N GLU A 31 9.83 7.56 20.19
CA GLU A 31 8.77 6.91 20.93
C GLU A 31 8.70 5.47 20.42
N PRO A 32 8.77 4.45 21.29
CA PRO A 32 8.63 3.08 20.85
C PRO A 32 7.30 3.01 20.12
N MET A 33 7.35 2.68 18.82
CA MET A 33 6.17 2.48 18.03
C MET A 33 5.25 1.54 18.82
N ASN A 34 3.99 1.93 19.03
CA ASN A 34 2.99 0.93 19.38
C ASN A 34 3.04 -0.08 18.24
N ASP A 35 3.60 -1.27 18.49
CA ASP A 35 3.90 -2.33 17.50
C ASP A 35 2.62 -3.00 17.00
N ILE A 36 1.58 -2.19 16.76
CA ILE A 36 0.33 -2.65 16.20
C ILE A 36 0.50 -2.81 14.69
N ARG A 37 0.12 -3.98 14.20
CA ARG A 37 -0.03 -4.27 12.78
C ARG A 37 -1.48 -4.64 12.52
N TYR A 38 -2.05 -4.09 11.47
CA TYR A 38 -3.35 -4.51 10.99
C TYR A 38 -3.14 -5.58 9.93
N LEU A 39 -3.46 -6.83 10.29
CA LEU A 39 -3.32 -7.98 9.42
C LEU A 39 -4.68 -8.42 8.90
N ALA A 40 -4.71 -8.89 7.66
CA ALA A 40 -5.89 -9.42 7.01
C ALA A 40 -5.69 -10.90 6.70
N SER A 41 -6.68 -11.72 7.01
CA SER A 41 -6.83 -13.08 6.49
C SER A 41 -7.95 -13.06 5.45
N PHE A 42 -7.68 -13.62 4.28
CA PHE A 42 -8.62 -13.69 3.17
C PHE A 42 -8.77 -15.11 2.67
N LYS A 43 -10.02 -15.58 2.61
CA LYS A 43 -10.38 -16.92 2.17
C LYS A 43 -11.47 -16.84 1.12
N THR A 44 -11.31 -17.61 0.06
CA THR A 44 -12.30 -17.72 -1.00
C THR A 44 -12.62 -19.20 -1.24
N THR A 45 -13.86 -19.47 -1.59
CA THR A 45 -14.32 -20.80 -2.01
C THR A 45 -15.11 -20.61 -3.29
N ARG A 46 -14.64 -21.17 -4.40
CA ARG A 46 -15.34 -21.22 -5.71
C ARG A 46 -16.03 -19.91 -6.13
N ALA A 47 -15.38 -18.78 -5.91
CA ALA A 47 -15.92 -17.44 -6.20
C ALA A 47 -14.82 -16.55 -6.77
N ALA A 48 -15.18 -15.61 -7.66
CA ALA A 48 -14.32 -14.48 -7.96
C ALA A 48 -14.45 -13.48 -6.81
N CYS A 49 -13.35 -13.12 -6.16
CA CYS A 49 -13.35 -12.25 -5.00
C CYS A 49 -12.26 -11.18 -5.09
N MET A 50 -12.54 -9.99 -4.58
CA MET A 50 -11.58 -8.89 -4.45
C MET A 50 -11.74 -8.19 -3.11
N VAL A 51 -10.62 -7.72 -2.53
CA VAL A 51 -10.60 -6.88 -1.32
C VAL A 51 -10.05 -5.51 -1.65
N ARG A 52 -10.68 -4.46 -1.09
CA ARG A 52 -10.14 -3.10 -1.11
C ARG A 52 -10.03 -2.50 0.29
N VAL A 53 -8.99 -1.70 0.48
CA VAL A 53 -8.77 -0.88 1.69
C VAL A 53 -8.51 0.55 1.22
N ASN A 54 -9.34 1.51 1.62
CA ASN A 54 -9.26 2.91 1.16
C ASN A 54 -9.13 3.02 -0.38
N ASP A 55 -9.95 2.24 -1.08
CA ASP A 55 -9.99 2.07 -2.54
C ASP A 55 -8.76 1.35 -3.15
N PHE A 56 -7.69 1.08 -2.39
CA PHE A 56 -6.57 0.27 -2.88
C PHE A 56 -7.02 -1.17 -3.14
N PRO A 57 -6.80 -1.73 -4.33
CA PRO A 57 -6.96 -3.17 -4.54
C PRO A 57 -5.84 -3.89 -3.77
N MET A 58 -6.22 -4.63 -2.73
CA MET A 58 -5.25 -5.34 -1.89
C MET A 58 -4.95 -6.73 -2.45
N ILE A 59 -6.00 -7.43 -2.85
CA ILE A 59 -5.90 -8.77 -3.41
C ILE A 59 -7.18 -9.12 -4.18
N ASP A 60 -7.01 -9.93 -5.21
CA ASP A 60 -8.07 -10.65 -5.89
C ASP A 60 -7.61 -12.09 -6.18
N ASN A 61 -8.53 -12.92 -6.66
CA ASN A 61 -8.23 -14.29 -7.06
C ASN A 61 -8.55 -14.58 -8.53
N PHE A 62 -8.60 -13.56 -9.39
CA PHE A 62 -9.11 -13.70 -10.76
C PHE A 62 -8.21 -14.58 -11.64
N SER A 63 -6.94 -14.71 -11.28
CA SER A 63 -5.99 -15.62 -11.95
C SER A 63 -6.10 -17.08 -11.51
N TYR A 64 -6.92 -17.40 -10.49
CA TYR A 64 -7.09 -18.75 -9.97
C TYR A 64 -8.39 -19.37 -10.50
N SER A 65 -8.28 -20.32 -11.43
CA SER A 65 -9.43 -20.97 -12.07
C SER A 65 -10.40 -21.66 -11.11
N SER A 66 -9.94 -22.08 -9.92
CA SER A 66 -10.80 -22.68 -8.89
C SER A 66 -11.57 -21.65 -8.05
N GLY A 67 -11.17 -20.37 -8.11
CA GLY A 67 -11.57 -19.30 -7.19
C GLY A 67 -11.43 -19.65 -5.71
N THR A 68 -10.57 -20.61 -5.37
CA THR A 68 -10.34 -21.07 -3.99
C THR A 68 -8.92 -20.73 -3.58
N ILE A 69 -8.78 -19.78 -2.66
CA ILE A 69 -7.50 -19.41 -2.06
C ILE A 69 -7.66 -19.19 -0.55
N SER A 70 -6.55 -19.31 0.18
CA SER A 70 -6.44 -18.90 1.57
C SER A 70 -5.09 -18.21 1.74
N THR A 71 -5.11 -16.95 2.17
CA THR A 71 -3.91 -16.10 2.24
C THR A 71 -4.05 -15.04 3.33
N GLY A 72 -2.94 -14.37 3.66
CA GLY A 72 -2.93 -13.25 4.58
C GLY A 72 -1.97 -12.15 4.11
N PHE A 73 -2.25 -10.91 4.52
CA PHE A 73 -1.48 -9.74 4.12
C PHE A 73 -1.56 -8.61 5.16
N ASN A 74 -0.57 -7.73 5.15
CA ASN A 74 -0.48 -6.57 6.02
C ASN A 74 -1.16 -5.35 5.37
N ILE A 75 -2.17 -4.77 6.02
CA ILE A 75 -2.88 -3.58 5.49
C ILE A 75 -2.38 -2.26 6.10
N THR A 76 -1.46 -2.33 7.07
CA THR A 76 -1.02 -1.16 7.87
C THR A 76 -0.53 0.00 7.00
N ALA A 77 0.20 -0.29 5.92
CA ALA A 77 0.74 0.72 5.01
C ALA A 77 -0.32 1.41 4.13
N PHE A 78 -1.52 0.82 4.02
CA PHE A 78 -2.62 1.27 3.17
C PHE A 78 -3.77 1.90 3.97
N ALA A 79 -3.64 1.89 5.30
CA ALA A 79 -4.54 2.51 6.25
C ALA A 79 -3.94 3.81 6.84
N GLU A 80 -4.80 4.67 7.38
CA GLU A 80 -4.43 5.85 8.15
C GLU A 80 -5.14 5.87 9.52
N ASN A 81 -4.69 6.72 10.44
CA ASN A 81 -5.42 6.90 11.70
C ASN A 81 -6.81 7.46 11.46
N GLY A 82 -7.80 6.91 12.16
CA GLY A 82 -9.20 7.27 12.02
C GLY A 82 -9.97 6.31 11.13
N LYS A 83 -10.86 6.87 10.32
CA LYS A 83 -11.85 6.14 9.53
C LYS A 83 -11.22 5.59 8.23
N ASN A 84 -11.31 4.27 8.04
CA ASN A 84 -10.81 3.57 6.85
C ASN A 84 -11.92 2.75 6.21
N LYS A 85 -12.03 2.78 4.88
CA LYS A 85 -13.05 2.07 4.11
C LYS A 85 -12.54 0.67 3.77
N ILE A 86 -13.29 -0.38 4.15
CA ILE A 86 -12.96 -1.78 3.86
C ILE A 86 -14.06 -2.37 2.99
N GLU A 87 -13.69 -3.03 1.89
CA GLU A 87 -14.63 -3.55 0.91
C GLU A 87 -14.26 -4.97 0.50
N VAL A 88 -15.27 -5.81 0.33
CA VAL A 88 -15.17 -7.15 -0.26
C VAL A 88 -16.16 -7.21 -1.41
N LEU A 89 -15.68 -7.66 -2.56
CA LEU A 89 -16.47 -7.86 -3.76
C LEU A 89 -16.49 -9.35 -4.10
N MET A 90 -17.64 -9.88 -4.52
CA MET A 90 -17.84 -11.29 -4.87
C MET A 90 -18.64 -11.44 -6.16
N GLY A 91 -18.33 -12.44 -6.97
CA GLY A 91 -19.10 -12.79 -8.16
C GLY A 91 -18.85 -14.22 -8.63
N ALA A 92 -19.44 -14.54 -9.77
CA ALA A 92 -19.22 -15.78 -10.50
C ALA A 92 -17.75 -15.90 -10.93
N LEU A 93 -17.21 -17.11 -11.05
CA LEU A 93 -15.82 -17.31 -11.52
C LEU A 93 -15.62 -16.77 -12.94
N ASP A 94 -16.60 -17.04 -13.80
CA ASP A 94 -16.72 -16.42 -15.11
C ASP A 94 -17.77 -15.31 -15.03
N PRO A 95 -17.38 -14.03 -15.19
CA PRO A 95 -18.30 -12.90 -15.13
C PRO A 95 -19.35 -12.90 -16.26
N GLU A 96 -19.16 -13.69 -17.33
CA GLU A 96 -20.12 -13.89 -18.42
C GLU A 96 -21.04 -15.11 -18.19
N ASP A 97 -20.67 -16.03 -17.29
CA ASP A 97 -21.44 -17.23 -16.98
C ASP A 97 -21.85 -17.30 -15.50
N LYS A 98 -23.07 -16.85 -15.22
CA LYS A 98 -23.69 -16.89 -13.89
C LYS A 98 -23.77 -18.30 -13.29
N SER A 99 -23.74 -19.36 -14.10
CA SER A 99 -23.77 -20.75 -13.58
C SER A 99 -22.50 -21.10 -12.78
N THR A 100 -21.44 -20.30 -12.94
CA THR A 100 -20.20 -20.43 -12.18
C THR A 100 -20.22 -19.70 -10.84
N LEU A 101 -21.37 -19.14 -10.42
CA LEU A 101 -21.64 -18.74 -9.05
C LEU A 101 -22.23 -19.92 -8.28
N TYR A 102 -21.38 -20.65 -7.57
CA TYR A 102 -21.79 -21.90 -6.91
C TYR A 102 -22.56 -21.66 -5.59
N PRO A 103 -23.47 -22.56 -5.18
CA PRO A 103 -24.23 -22.40 -3.93
C PRO A 103 -23.39 -22.39 -2.64
N ASP A 104 -22.16 -22.91 -2.64
CA ASP A 104 -21.23 -22.84 -1.49
C ASP A 104 -20.14 -21.77 -1.69
N ALA A 105 -20.28 -20.93 -2.72
CA ALA A 105 -19.32 -19.90 -3.04
C ALA A 105 -19.25 -18.91 -1.87
N LYS A 106 -18.03 -18.50 -1.51
CA LYS A 106 -17.79 -17.66 -0.34
C LYS A 106 -16.56 -16.78 -0.52
N CYS A 107 -16.64 -15.53 -0.07
CA CYS A 107 -15.48 -14.66 0.15
C CYS A 107 -15.51 -14.20 1.61
N GLU A 108 -14.42 -14.40 2.35
CA GLU A 108 -14.30 -14.04 3.76
C GLU A 108 -13.03 -13.24 4.00
N LEU A 109 -13.19 -12.04 4.54
CA LEU A 109 -12.13 -11.17 5.03
C LEU A 109 -12.24 -11.03 6.54
N VAL A 110 -11.14 -11.27 7.25
CA VAL A 110 -11.01 -10.99 8.67
C VAL A 110 -9.83 -10.03 8.84
N ILE A 111 -10.06 -8.90 9.51
CA ILE A 111 -9.00 -7.95 9.87
C ILE A 111 -8.77 -8.03 11.38
N THR A 112 -7.52 -8.13 11.78
CA THR A 112 -7.07 -8.11 13.17
C THR A 112 -6.12 -6.95 13.44
N ALA A 113 -6.11 -6.48 14.68
CA ALA A 113 -5.10 -5.62 15.26
C ALA A 113 -4.16 -6.48 16.11
N ASP A 114 -2.93 -6.61 15.65
CA ASP A 114 -1.95 -7.54 16.20
C ASP A 114 -0.80 -6.78 16.83
N THR A 115 -0.42 -7.17 18.03
CA THR A 115 0.86 -6.84 18.68
C THR A 115 1.61 -8.13 18.94
N GLU A 116 2.87 -8.06 19.42
CA GLU A 116 3.68 -9.23 19.74
C GLU A 116 2.93 -10.30 20.58
N ASN A 117 2.07 -9.88 21.50
CA ASN A 117 1.44 -10.75 22.49
C ASN A 117 -0.09 -10.82 22.41
N ASN A 118 -0.72 -10.12 21.46
CA ASN A 118 -2.18 -10.03 21.38
C ASN A 118 -2.65 -9.90 19.93
N SER A 119 -3.77 -10.55 19.61
CA SER A 119 -4.47 -10.36 18.34
C SER A 119 -5.95 -10.12 18.62
N GLN A 120 -6.47 -9.00 18.14
CA GLN A 120 -7.86 -8.61 18.33
C GLN A 120 -8.56 -8.48 16.98
N GLN A 121 -9.65 -9.22 16.76
CA GLN A 121 -10.47 -9.02 15.57
C GLN A 121 -11.08 -7.60 15.57
N ILE A 122 -10.86 -6.88 14.48
CA ILE A 122 -11.43 -5.55 14.21
C ILE A 122 -12.73 -5.66 13.43
N THR A 123 -12.76 -6.53 12.41
CA THR A 123 -13.99 -6.80 11.66
C THR A 123 -13.89 -8.12 10.89
N ARG A 124 -15.05 -8.68 10.55
CA ARG A 124 -15.20 -9.80 9.62
C ARG A 124 -16.27 -9.46 8.58
N ILE A 125 -15.90 -9.52 7.31
CA ILE A 125 -16.84 -9.36 6.18
C ILE A 125 -16.92 -10.69 5.46
N THR A 126 -18.13 -11.20 5.29
CA THR A 126 -18.40 -12.47 4.64
C THR A 126 -19.48 -12.28 3.58
N LEU A 127 -19.17 -12.67 2.36
CA LEU A 127 -20.12 -12.84 1.27
C LEU A 127 -20.31 -14.33 0.99
N SER A 128 -21.55 -14.76 0.83
CA SER A 128 -21.94 -16.14 0.53
C SER A 128 -23.15 -16.17 -0.41
N VAL A 129 -23.45 -17.33 -0.98
CA VAL A 129 -24.63 -17.52 -1.84
C VAL A 129 -25.77 -18.13 -1.03
N ASP A 130 -26.96 -17.56 -1.14
CA ASP A 130 -28.15 -18.05 -0.47
C ASP A 130 -28.84 -19.19 -1.24
N LYS A 131 -29.99 -19.65 -0.73
CA LYS A 131 -30.76 -20.75 -1.37
C LYS A 131 -31.39 -20.34 -2.70
N GLN A 132 -31.51 -19.05 -2.96
CA GLN A 132 -32.05 -18.45 -4.18
C GLN A 132 -30.96 -18.23 -5.23
N GLY A 133 -29.68 -18.40 -4.88
CA GLY A 133 -28.55 -18.13 -5.75
C GLY A 133 -28.07 -16.68 -5.71
N GLU A 134 -28.55 -15.89 -4.75
CA GLU A 134 -28.19 -14.48 -4.58
C GLU A 134 -27.03 -14.34 -3.60
N ILE A 135 -26.17 -13.34 -3.84
CA ILE A 135 -25.05 -13.02 -2.94
C ILE A 135 -25.59 -12.25 -1.73
N ILE A 136 -25.28 -12.74 -0.54
CA ILE A 136 -25.70 -12.16 0.74
C ILE A 136 -24.49 -11.88 1.64
N SER A 137 -24.66 -10.96 2.60
CA SER A 137 -23.60 -10.59 3.56
C SER A 137 -23.95 -10.82 5.04
N SER A 138 -25.05 -11.53 5.30
CA SER A 138 -25.66 -11.69 6.63
C SER A 138 -24.77 -12.42 7.66
N ASP A 139 -23.77 -13.18 7.22
CA ASP A 139 -22.79 -13.86 8.07
C ASP A 139 -21.65 -12.95 8.58
N SER A 140 -21.60 -11.71 8.08
CA SER A 140 -20.62 -10.69 8.49
C SER A 140 -20.76 -10.31 9.98
N SER A 141 -19.66 -9.93 10.63
CA SER A 141 -19.71 -9.41 11.99
C SER A 141 -20.60 -8.16 12.05
N ASN A 142 -21.35 -8.03 13.15
CA ASN A 142 -22.24 -6.90 13.39
C ASN A 142 -23.21 -6.51 12.25
N TYR A 143 -23.66 -7.46 11.43
CA TYR A 143 -24.62 -7.18 10.36
C TYR A 143 -25.89 -6.46 10.85
N ASN A 144 -26.37 -6.84 12.05
CA ASN A 144 -27.60 -6.31 12.68
C ASN A 144 -27.40 -5.12 13.63
N ASN A 145 -26.22 -4.46 13.63
CA ASN A 145 -25.95 -3.28 14.46
C ASN A 145 -26.08 -3.49 15.99
N THR A 146 -25.62 -4.63 16.49
CA THR A 146 -25.62 -5.05 17.91
C THR A 146 -24.25 -4.94 18.60
N GLN A 147 -23.18 -4.53 17.89
CA GLN A 147 -21.80 -4.43 18.38
C GLN A 147 -21.19 -3.04 18.10
N LYS A 148 -19.94 -2.81 18.52
CA LYS A 148 -19.20 -1.54 18.33
C LYS A 148 -18.73 -1.27 16.90
N GLU A 149 -18.93 -2.18 15.96
CA GLU A 149 -18.55 -2.03 14.55
C GLU A 149 -19.64 -1.30 13.75
N PRO A 150 -19.34 -0.58 12.65
CA PRO A 150 -20.39 -0.08 11.78
C PRO A 150 -21.14 -1.21 11.03
N ARG A 151 -22.40 -0.94 10.65
CA ARG A 151 -23.22 -1.83 9.80
C ARG A 151 -22.55 -2.00 8.42
N ILE A 152 -22.76 -3.15 7.79
CA ILE A 152 -22.42 -3.36 6.38
C ILE A 152 -23.19 -2.40 5.47
N ASP A 153 -22.47 -1.75 4.57
CA ASP A 153 -22.95 -0.98 3.44
C ASP A 153 -22.96 -1.87 2.18
N GLU A 154 -24.17 -2.22 1.73
CA GLU A 154 -24.43 -3.00 0.51
C GLU A 154 -24.73 -2.10 -0.70
N THR A 155 -24.47 -0.80 -0.62
CA THR A 155 -24.66 0.12 -1.76
C THR A 155 -23.72 -0.29 -2.89
N GLN A 156 -24.30 -0.57 -4.06
CA GLN A 156 -23.53 -0.86 -5.27
C GLN A 156 -23.06 0.44 -5.92
N LEU A 157 -21.80 0.46 -6.38
CA LEU A 157 -21.21 1.65 -7.00
C LEU A 157 -21.18 1.50 -8.52
N ALA A 158 -21.43 2.59 -9.25
CA ALA A 158 -21.45 2.58 -10.72
C ALA A 158 -20.08 2.22 -11.32
N GLU A 159 -18.99 2.59 -10.64
CA GLU A 159 -17.62 2.27 -11.03
C GLU A 159 -17.27 0.79 -10.93
N ASP A 160 -18.02 0.01 -10.13
CA ASP A 160 -17.82 -1.44 -9.98
C ASP A 160 -18.63 -2.26 -10.99
N GLN A 161 -19.55 -1.64 -11.73
CA GLN A 161 -20.36 -2.32 -12.75
C GLN A 161 -19.52 -3.12 -13.77
N PRO A 162 -18.38 -2.61 -14.28
CA PRO A 162 -17.55 -3.37 -15.21
C PRO A 162 -16.95 -4.65 -14.61
N LEU A 163 -16.85 -4.75 -13.28
CA LEU A 163 -16.32 -5.94 -12.60
C LEU A 163 -17.36 -7.05 -12.50
N ARG A 164 -18.66 -6.71 -12.58
CA ARG A 164 -19.78 -7.64 -12.36
C ARG A 164 -19.71 -8.39 -11.02
N LEU A 165 -19.15 -7.75 -10.01
CA LEU A 165 -19.08 -8.26 -8.65
C LEU A 165 -20.09 -7.52 -7.77
N HIS A 166 -20.72 -8.25 -6.86
CA HIS A 166 -21.51 -7.71 -5.78
C HIS A 166 -20.58 -7.17 -4.69
N ARG A 167 -20.69 -5.87 -4.42
CA ARG A 167 -19.84 -5.16 -3.47
C ARG A 167 -20.53 -5.03 -2.12
N VAL A 168 -19.81 -5.31 -1.04
CA VAL A 168 -20.16 -4.82 0.31
C VAL A 168 -18.95 -4.18 0.95
N GLY A 169 -19.19 -3.27 1.89
CA GLY A 169 -18.11 -2.66 2.65
C GLY A 169 -18.58 -2.09 3.96
N ARG A 170 -17.65 -1.57 4.75
CA ARG A 170 -17.94 -0.75 5.91
C ARG A 170 -16.72 0.09 6.24
N ASP A 171 -16.94 1.12 7.03
CA ASP A 171 -15.86 1.88 7.61
C ASP A 171 -15.40 1.27 8.93
N VAL A 172 -14.09 1.21 9.17
CA VAL A 172 -13.50 0.78 10.44
C VAL A 172 -12.59 1.89 10.97
N ASN A 173 -12.58 2.07 12.29
CA ASN A 173 -11.71 3.06 12.92
C ASN A 173 -10.41 2.39 13.39
N LEU A 174 -9.29 2.79 12.80
CA LEU A 174 -7.96 2.26 13.11
C LEU A 174 -7.13 3.33 13.83
N THR A 175 -6.27 2.93 14.74
CA THR A 175 -5.43 3.84 15.54
C THR A 175 -4.00 3.32 15.65
N ASN A 176 -3.09 4.20 16.09
CA ASN A 176 -1.67 3.90 16.29
C ASN A 176 -0.94 3.48 15.00
N ILE A 177 -1.41 3.93 13.84
CA ILE A 177 -0.71 3.76 12.56
C ILE A 177 0.30 4.91 12.39
N PRO A 178 1.51 4.68 11.88
CA PRO A 178 2.41 5.76 11.49
C PRO A 178 1.75 6.71 10.48
N THR A 179 2.02 8.01 10.61
CA THR A 179 1.50 8.98 9.63
C THR A 179 2.31 8.90 8.34
N TRP A 180 1.75 8.24 7.32
CA TRP A 180 2.37 8.10 6.00
C TRP A 180 2.46 9.44 5.26
N SER A 181 3.45 9.55 4.37
CA SER A 181 3.68 10.76 3.57
C SER A 181 2.48 11.13 2.69
N TRP A 182 1.66 10.15 2.30
CA TRP A 182 0.47 10.37 1.48
C TRP A 182 -0.73 10.92 2.27
N VAL A 183 -0.76 10.80 3.61
CA VAL A 183 -1.91 11.22 4.44
C VAL A 183 -2.22 12.71 4.24
N ASN A 184 -1.21 13.56 4.15
CA ASN A 184 -1.38 15.00 3.94
C ASN A 184 -1.01 15.44 2.51
N ALA A 185 -0.98 14.50 1.55
CA ALA A 185 -0.66 14.81 0.16
C ALA A 185 -1.78 15.65 -0.49
N THR A 186 -1.40 16.41 -1.52
CA THR A 186 -2.37 17.16 -2.33
C THR A 186 -3.14 16.18 -3.23
N PRO A 187 -4.49 16.18 -3.21
CA PRO A 187 -5.28 15.37 -4.12
C PRO A 187 -4.97 15.68 -5.58
N VAL A 188 -4.82 14.64 -6.40
CA VAL A 188 -4.56 14.76 -7.82
C VAL A 188 -5.79 15.22 -8.58
N SER A 189 -5.57 15.87 -9.72
CA SER A 189 -6.61 16.16 -10.72
C SER A 189 -6.05 15.91 -12.11
N GLU A 190 -6.91 15.86 -13.12
CA GLU A 190 -6.52 15.65 -14.51
C GLU A 190 -5.50 16.70 -15.03
N LYS A 191 -5.48 17.90 -14.43
CA LYS A 191 -4.48 18.94 -14.75
C LYS A 191 -3.04 18.48 -14.50
N ALA A 192 -2.84 17.49 -13.64
CA ALA A 192 -1.52 16.94 -13.34
C ALA A 192 -1.06 15.89 -14.37
N ILE A 193 -1.94 15.41 -15.27
CA ILE A 193 -1.63 14.31 -16.21
C ILE A 193 -0.32 14.52 -16.98
N PRO A 194 -0.01 15.70 -17.57
CA PRO A 194 1.26 15.88 -18.27
C PRO A 194 2.48 15.64 -17.38
N LYS A 195 2.42 16.08 -16.10
CA LYS A 195 3.49 15.88 -15.12
C LYS A 195 3.58 14.41 -14.67
N ILE A 196 2.44 13.74 -14.52
CA ILE A 196 2.38 12.30 -14.19
C ILE A 196 3.02 11.50 -15.32
N GLN A 197 2.65 11.78 -16.57
CA GLN A 197 3.22 11.12 -17.74
C GLN A 197 4.74 11.29 -17.81
N GLU A 198 5.26 12.45 -17.45
CA GLU A 198 6.71 12.69 -17.39
C GLU A 198 7.40 11.81 -16.33
N VAL A 199 6.80 11.66 -15.14
CA VAL A 199 7.32 10.76 -14.11
C VAL A 199 7.40 9.32 -14.63
N TYR A 200 6.37 8.84 -15.33
CA TYR A 200 6.40 7.51 -15.95
C TYR A 200 7.50 7.37 -17.01
N ARG A 201 7.72 8.39 -17.85
CA ARG A 201 8.82 8.38 -18.84
C ARG A 201 10.19 8.35 -18.15
N VAL A 202 10.36 9.09 -17.07
CA VAL A 202 11.60 9.09 -16.28
C VAL A 202 11.87 7.70 -15.70
N ILE A 203 10.87 7.05 -15.09
CA ILE A 203 11.04 5.69 -14.54
C ILE A 203 11.34 4.70 -15.66
N TRP A 204 10.60 4.75 -16.76
CA TRP A 204 10.82 3.88 -17.92
C TRP A 204 12.23 4.04 -18.51
N ASN A 205 12.71 5.27 -18.68
CA ASN A 205 14.07 5.54 -19.15
C ASN A 205 15.11 5.02 -18.15
N THR A 206 14.83 5.10 -16.85
CA THR A 206 15.71 4.57 -15.79
C THR A 206 15.78 3.04 -15.84
N MET A 207 14.64 2.36 -16.02
CA MET A 207 14.58 0.92 -16.26
C MET A 207 15.35 0.53 -17.52
N LYS A 208 15.16 1.27 -18.62
CA LYS A 208 15.87 1.05 -19.89
C LYS A 208 17.38 1.23 -19.76
N ALA A 209 17.82 2.22 -18.99
CA ALA A 209 19.22 2.46 -18.68
C ALA A 209 19.79 1.47 -17.63
N ARG A 210 18.95 0.60 -17.08
CA ARG A 210 19.30 -0.36 -16.00
C ARG A 210 19.93 0.31 -14.78
N ASN A 211 19.52 1.55 -14.49
CA ASN A 211 20.09 2.33 -13.39
C ASN A 211 19.36 2.02 -12.08
N ILE A 212 19.80 0.94 -11.41
CA ILE A 212 19.19 0.46 -10.16
C ILE A 212 19.32 1.49 -9.03
N ASP A 213 20.46 2.18 -8.93
CA ASP A 213 20.70 3.16 -7.87
C ASP A 213 19.71 4.32 -7.95
N LEU A 214 19.45 4.83 -9.16
CA LEU A 214 18.46 5.88 -9.36
C LEU A 214 17.02 5.39 -9.10
N MET A 215 16.68 4.15 -9.47
CA MET A 215 15.36 3.59 -9.11
C MET A 215 15.20 3.46 -7.60
N LYS A 216 16.25 3.04 -6.90
CA LYS A 216 16.25 2.97 -5.44
C LYS A 216 16.08 4.34 -4.81
N GLU A 217 16.77 5.36 -5.33
CA GLU A 217 16.59 6.75 -4.90
C GLU A 217 15.14 7.21 -5.09
N MET A 218 14.54 6.95 -6.26
CA MET A 218 13.14 7.27 -6.55
C MET A 218 12.15 6.58 -5.60
N ALA A 219 12.45 5.34 -5.17
CA ALA A 219 11.61 4.54 -4.28
C ALA A 219 11.89 4.75 -2.79
N THR A 220 12.74 5.71 -2.40
CA THR A 220 13.19 5.89 -1.01
C THR A 220 12.04 6.05 -0.01
N ILE A 221 11.03 6.87 -0.34
CA ILE A 221 9.89 7.10 0.56
C ILE A 221 9.07 5.82 0.72
N SER A 222 8.66 5.20 -0.40
CA SER A 222 7.91 3.95 -0.38
C SER A 222 8.63 2.86 0.42
N SER A 223 9.92 2.65 0.12
CA SER A 223 10.71 1.59 0.76
C SER A 223 10.89 1.83 2.26
N ALA A 224 11.07 3.09 2.69
CA ALA A 224 11.18 3.43 4.11
C ALA A 224 9.87 3.23 4.87
N GLU A 225 8.74 3.59 4.29
CA GLU A 225 7.44 3.44 4.94
C GLU A 225 7.00 1.97 5.02
N MET A 226 7.20 1.20 3.94
CA MET A 226 6.94 -0.24 3.92
C MET A 226 7.89 -1.01 4.85
N ALA A 227 9.14 -0.57 5.01
CA ALA A 227 10.09 -1.17 5.94
C ALA A 227 9.58 -1.11 7.39
N ILE A 228 8.94 -0.01 7.77
CA ILE A 228 8.32 0.15 9.09
C ILE A 228 7.21 -0.89 9.29
N THR A 229 6.36 -1.12 8.29
CA THR A 229 5.22 -2.04 8.43
C THR A 229 5.63 -3.49 8.44
N GLU A 230 6.59 -3.86 7.59
CA GLU A 230 7.06 -5.24 7.45
C GLU A 230 8.15 -5.62 8.46
N GLY A 231 8.66 -4.67 9.24
CA GLY A 231 9.79 -4.92 10.15
C GLY A 231 11.08 -5.29 9.40
N MET A 232 11.26 -4.74 8.19
CA MET A 232 12.39 -4.99 7.30
C MET A 232 13.25 -3.72 7.15
N THR A 233 14.40 -3.83 6.47
CA THR A 233 15.12 -2.62 6.04
C THR A 233 14.54 -2.08 4.73
N PRO A 234 14.69 -0.77 4.44
CA PRO A 234 14.26 -0.21 3.15
C PRO A 234 14.94 -0.87 1.95
N ASP A 235 16.17 -1.34 2.11
CA ASP A 235 16.88 -2.06 1.05
C ASP A 235 16.28 -3.44 0.78
N ASP A 236 15.87 -4.15 1.82
CA ASP A 236 15.19 -5.45 1.68
C ASP A 236 13.84 -5.28 0.99
N ILE A 237 13.07 -4.25 1.37
CA ILE A 237 11.81 -3.92 0.70
C ILE A 237 12.03 -3.65 -0.78
N PHE A 238 12.97 -2.77 -1.12
CA PHE A 238 13.24 -2.43 -2.53
C PHE A 238 13.60 -3.66 -3.38
N LYS A 239 14.33 -4.62 -2.79
CA LYS A 239 14.67 -5.89 -3.45
C LYS A 239 13.48 -6.87 -3.51
N SER A 240 12.61 -6.87 -2.51
CA SER A 240 11.52 -7.85 -2.36
C SER A 240 10.53 -7.86 -3.53
N TYR A 241 10.38 -6.73 -4.24
CA TYR A 241 9.50 -6.62 -5.40
C TYR A 241 10.05 -7.28 -6.67
N GLY A 242 11.28 -7.81 -6.65
CA GLY A 242 11.94 -8.37 -7.82
C GLY A 242 12.32 -7.33 -8.90
N LEU A 243 12.07 -6.03 -8.65
CA LEU A 243 12.38 -4.96 -9.59
C LEU A 243 13.88 -4.92 -9.96
N PRO A 244 14.84 -4.97 -9.02
CA PRO A 244 16.26 -4.92 -9.37
C PRO A 244 16.70 -6.10 -10.24
N GLU A 245 16.27 -7.32 -9.90
CA GLU A 245 16.60 -8.54 -10.64
C GLU A 245 16.07 -8.47 -12.07
N ASN A 246 14.79 -8.13 -12.25
CA ASN A 246 14.17 -8.08 -13.56
C ASN A 246 14.73 -6.94 -14.44
N VAL A 247 15.03 -5.77 -13.87
CA VAL A 247 15.64 -4.67 -14.61
C VAL A 247 17.11 -4.96 -14.97
N MET A 248 17.83 -5.76 -14.18
CA MET A 248 19.20 -6.16 -14.52
C MET A 248 19.28 -7.31 -15.53
N ASN A 249 18.20 -8.08 -15.71
CA ASN A 249 18.17 -9.20 -16.65
C ASN A 249 18.30 -8.70 -18.11
N SER A 250 19.42 -9.04 -18.77
CA SER A 250 19.73 -8.62 -20.15
C SER A 250 18.72 -9.09 -21.19
N GLU A 251 18.03 -10.20 -20.92
CA GLU A 251 17.04 -10.79 -21.81
C GLU A 251 15.69 -10.06 -21.75
N LEU A 252 15.51 -9.18 -20.77
CA LEU A 252 14.31 -8.37 -20.61
C LEU A 252 14.54 -6.94 -21.10
N SER A 253 13.50 -6.38 -21.72
CA SER A 253 13.47 -5.00 -22.19
C SER A 253 12.16 -4.31 -21.82
N PRO A 254 12.16 -3.01 -21.48
CA PRO A 254 10.92 -2.28 -21.27
C PRO A 254 10.05 -2.25 -22.52
N ILE A 255 8.73 -2.45 -22.34
CA ILE A 255 7.79 -2.37 -23.46
C ILE A 255 7.71 -0.94 -24.00
N ASN A 256 7.43 -0.81 -25.29
CA ASN A 256 6.94 0.47 -25.82
C ASN A 256 5.47 0.62 -25.42
N PHE A 257 5.09 1.79 -24.90
CA PHE A 257 3.71 2.07 -24.54
C PHE A 257 3.30 3.47 -24.97
N ASN A 258 2.00 3.65 -25.18
CA ASN A 258 1.39 4.96 -25.28
C ASN A 258 0.66 5.29 -23.98
N LEU A 259 1.07 6.36 -23.30
CA LEU A 259 0.47 6.77 -22.03
C LEU A 259 -0.99 7.24 -22.16
N SER A 260 -1.48 7.49 -23.38
CA SER A 260 -2.90 7.78 -23.60
C SER A 260 -3.82 6.57 -23.38
N ASP A 261 -3.27 5.35 -23.39
CA ASP A 261 -4.04 4.12 -23.27
C ASP A 261 -4.38 3.78 -21.81
N TYR A 262 -3.81 4.56 -20.87
CA TYR A 262 -3.92 4.38 -19.43
C TYR A 262 -4.76 5.50 -18.83
N LYS A 263 -5.57 5.15 -17.82
CA LYS A 263 -6.42 6.09 -17.09
C LYS A 263 -5.78 6.46 -15.76
N LEU A 264 -6.05 7.69 -15.32
CA LEU A 264 -5.70 8.12 -13.97
C LEU A 264 -6.64 7.43 -12.97
N MET A 265 -6.09 6.55 -12.16
CA MET A 265 -6.78 5.90 -11.04
C MET A 265 -6.42 6.62 -9.75
N THR A 266 -7.41 6.84 -8.89
CA THR A 266 -7.25 7.58 -7.64
C THR A 266 -7.71 6.77 -6.43
N TYR A 267 -7.00 6.93 -5.31
CA TYR A 267 -7.24 6.25 -4.05
C TYR A 267 -7.11 7.26 -2.90
N CYS A 268 -7.62 6.91 -1.71
CA CYS A 268 -7.55 7.77 -0.53
C CYS A 268 -8.03 9.21 -0.79
N ASN A 269 -9.19 9.36 -1.45
CA ASN A 269 -9.75 10.65 -1.88
C ASN A 269 -8.82 11.46 -2.81
N GLY A 270 -8.11 10.76 -3.71
CA GLY A 270 -7.21 11.39 -4.70
C GLY A 270 -5.82 11.72 -4.19
N ARG A 271 -5.52 11.50 -2.90
CA ARG A 271 -4.17 11.72 -2.33
C ARG A 271 -3.14 10.74 -2.89
N VAL A 272 -3.60 9.57 -3.30
CA VAL A 272 -2.79 8.53 -3.94
C VAL A 272 -3.34 8.24 -5.34
N PHE A 273 -2.47 7.98 -6.31
CA PHE A 273 -2.88 7.74 -7.69
C PHE A 273 -1.86 6.94 -8.49
N ARG A 274 -2.28 6.40 -9.64
CA ARG A 274 -1.40 5.82 -10.68
C ARG A 274 -2.05 5.89 -12.06
N LEU A 275 -1.28 5.59 -13.10
CA LEU A 275 -1.81 5.31 -14.44
C LEU A 275 -1.97 3.80 -14.57
N ALA A 276 -3.16 3.36 -14.96
CA ALA A 276 -3.46 1.94 -15.06
C ALA A 276 -4.44 1.64 -16.20
N GLN A 277 -4.44 0.38 -16.65
CA GLN A 277 -5.32 -0.12 -17.70
C GLN A 277 -5.99 -1.43 -17.28
N GLY A 278 -7.28 -1.55 -17.61
CA GLY A 278 -8.05 -2.78 -17.39
C GLY A 278 -8.44 -3.01 -15.92
N ILE A 279 -9.09 -4.15 -15.68
CA ILE A 279 -9.60 -4.56 -14.36
C ILE A 279 -8.45 -4.84 -13.39
N ASP A 280 -7.38 -5.48 -13.88
CA ASP A 280 -6.17 -5.77 -13.10
C ASP A 280 -5.31 -4.52 -12.85
N GLN A 281 -5.72 -3.38 -13.40
CA GLN A 281 -5.05 -2.09 -13.26
C GLN A 281 -3.56 -2.16 -13.64
N ASN A 282 -3.29 -2.77 -14.79
CA ASN A 282 -1.94 -2.97 -15.32
C ASN A 282 -1.21 -1.64 -15.50
N SER A 283 0.02 -1.56 -14.97
CA SER A 283 0.91 -0.41 -15.13
C SER A 283 1.51 -0.32 -16.54
N PRO A 284 1.85 0.90 -17.02
CA PRO A 284 2.65 1.06 -18.23
C PRO A 284 4.11 0.58 -18.06
N LEU A 285 4.61 0.46 -16.82
CA LEU A 285 6.00 0.09 -16.55
C LEU A 285 6.16 -1.44 -16.54
N ARG A 286 6.28 -2.02 -17.73
CA ARG A 286 6.41 -3.47 -17.93
C ARG A 286 7.68 -3.84 -18.68
N LEU A 287 8.18 -5.03 -18.41
CA LEU A 287 9.29 -5.66 -19.11
C LEU A 287 8.78 -6.87 -19.89
N GLN A 288 9.30 -7.02 -21.10
CA GLN A 288 9.04 -8.16 -21.97
C GLN A 288 10.32 -8.90 -22.32
N ASP A 289 10.20 -10.18 -22.65
CA ASP A 289 11.28 -10.96 -23.24
C ASP A 289 11.45 -10.68 -24.75
N LYS A 290 12.33 -11.45 -25.40
CA LYS A 290 12.62 -11.37 -26.83
C LYS A 290 11.44 -11.77 -27.72
N ASP A 291 10.53 -12.59 -27.21
CA ASP A 291 9.36 -13.08 -27.95
C ASP A 291 8.18 -12.11 -27.81
N GLY A 292 8.33 -11.08 -26.95
CA GLY A 292 7.37 -10.02 -26.73
C GLY A 292 6.42 -10.30 -25.57
N GLU A 293 6.65 -11.38 -24.81
CA GLU A 293 5.82 -11.76 -23.69
C GLU A 293 6.14 -10.93 -22.46
N ILE A 294 5.11 -10.45 -21.75
CA ILE A 294 5.29 -9.66 -20.53
C ILE A 294 5.75 -10.57 -19.40
N VAL A 295 6.96 -10.34 -18.89
CA VAL A 295 7.55 -11.13 -17.81
C VAL A 295 7.41 -10.44 -16.45
N PHE A 296 7.39 -9.11 -16.44
CA PHE A 296 7.38 -8.35 -15.20
C PHE A 296 6.64 -7.02 -15.33
N ALA A 297 5.96 -6.61 -14.26
CA ALA A 297 5.29 -5.32 -14.15
C ALA A 297 5.70 -4.61 -12.86
N TYR A 298 6.19 -3.37 -12.98
CA TYR A 298 6.39 -2.49 -11.85
C TYR A 298 5.16 -1.60 -11.67
N ASN A 299 4.51 -1.69 -10.51
CA ASN A 299 3.19 -1.08 -10.26
C ASN A 299 3.19 0.00 -9.16
N PRO A 300 4.02 1.06 -9.28
CA PRO A 300 4.12 2.07 -8.23
C PRO A 300 2.85 2.92 -8.10
N TYR A 301 2.57 3.32 -6.87
CA TYR A 301 1.60 4.36 -6.52
C TYR A 301 2.30 5.66 -6.21
N PHE A 302 1.63 6.77 -6.50
CA PHE A 302 2.20 8.10 -6.41
C PHE A 302 1.36 9.03 -5.53
N SER A 303 2.02 10.04 -4.96
CA SER A 303 1.38 11.16 -4.27
C SER A 303 2.05 12.49 -4.61
N ILE A 304 1.29 13.58 -4.53
CA ILE A 304 1.82 14.95 -4.65
C ILE A 304 2.18 15.47 -3.25
N ILE A 305 3.48 15.57 -2.97
CA ILE A 305 4.01 16.08 -1.71
C ILE A 305 4.78 17.37 -2.00
N LYS A 306 4.36 18.48 -1.38
CA LYS A 306 4.97 19.82 -1.60
C LYS A 306 5.11 20.16 -3.10
N GLY A 307 4.09 19.84 -3.89
CA GLY A 307 4.04 20.12 -5.33
C GLY A 307 4.87 19.19 -6.23
N LYS A 308 5.58 18.20 -5.68
CA LYS A 308 6.34 17.19 -6.42
C LYS A 308 5.68 15.82 -6.32
N ILE A 309 5.85 14.99 -7.34
CA ILE A 309 5.28 13.63 -7.38
C ILE A 309 6.35 12.66 -6.89
N PHE A 310 5.99 11.79 -5.96
CA PHE A 310 6.88 10.77 -5.39
C PHE A 310 6.21 9.39 -5.44
N ILE A 311 7.03 8.34 -5.54
CA ILE A 311 6.58 6.96 -5.34
C ILE A 311 6.34 6.75 -3.85
N ILE A 312 5.14 6.29 -3.49
CA ILE A 312 4.73 6.08 -2.11
C ILE A 312 4.35 4.63 -1.81
N ARG A 313 3.94 3.80 -2.77
CA ARG A 313 3.73 2.36 -2.59
C ARG A 313 4.15 1.62 -3.85
#